data_AF-A0A350DNM1-F1
#
_entry.id   AF-A0A350DNM1-F1
#
_cell.length_a   1.000
_cell.length_b   1.000
_cell.length_c   1.000
_cell.angle_alpha   90.00
_cell.angle_beta   90.00
_cell.angle_gamma   90.00
#
_symmetry.space_group_name_H-M   'P 1'
#
loop_
_entity.id
_entity.type
_entity.pdbx_description
1 polymer ?
#
loop_
_entity_poly.entity_id
_entity_poly.type
_entity_poly.pdbx_seq_one_letter_code
_entity_poly.pdbx_strand_id
1 'polypeptide(L)'
;MTTPATHNADIDDVNIEKFIPLITPAELKSELPLSNDAYNTVLKGRNTIQDILDGKDKRLFVVIGPCSIHDIKAAHEYADRLAVLAKEIEDSIFVVMRVYFEKPRTTVGWKGMINDPDMNDSFDIEKGLRTARKLLLDLNEKGLPCATEALDPNTPQYIQDLISWSAIGARTTESQTHREMSSGLSCPVGFKNGTDGGMTVAVNAMQAVKEGHSFLG
;
A
#
# COMPACT_ATOMS: atom_id res chain seq x y z
N MET A 1 18.41 -18.06 40.89
CA MET A 1 18.97 -16.92 40.13
C MET A 1 17.79 -16.09 39.68
N THR A 2 17.63 -14.90 40.24
CA THR A 2 16.59 -13.94 39.81
C THR A 2 17.00 -13.39 38.46
N THR A 3 16.20 -13.64 37.42
CA THR A 3 16.36 -13.01 36.11
C THR A 3 16.43 -11.50 36.33
N PRO A 4 17.44 -10.79 35.80
CA PRO A 4 17.49 -9.34 35.89
C PRO A 4 16.19 -8.78 35.31
N ALA A 5 15.55 -7.86 36.02
CA ALA A 5 14.48 -7.09 35.41
C ALA A 5 15.12 -6.27 34.27
N THR A 6 14.87 -6.67 33.03
CA THR A 6 15.35 -5.98 31.83
C THR A 6 14.45 -4.80 31.44
N HIS A 7 13.43 -4.52 32.25
CA HIS A 7 12.46 -3.44 32.06
C HIS A 7 12.40 -2.60 33.33
N ASN A 8 12.70 -1.31 33.19
CA ASN A 8 12.64 -0.31 34.23
C ASN A 8 11.55 0.68 33.88
N ALA A 9 10.39 0.58 34.56
CA ALA A 9 9.21 1.39 34.26
C ALA A 9 9.41 2.92 34.31
N ASP A 10 10.47 3.41 34.95
CA ASP A 10 10.79 4.84 35.01
C ASP A 10 11.47 5.37 33.72
N ILE A 11 12.02 4.47 32.89
CA ILE A 11 12.76 4.82 31.67
C ILE A 11 12.31 4.04 30.43
N ASP A 12 11.64 2.90 30.62
CA ASP A 12 11.11 2.05 29.56
C ASP A 12 9.59 2.22 29.46
N ASP A 13 9.08 2.43 28.25
CA ASP A 13 7.65 2.46 27.92
C ASP A 13 6.78 3.49 28.68
N VAL A 14 7.37 4.51 29.28
CA VAL A 14 6.69 5.56 30.09
C VAL A 14 5.50 6.20 29.36
N ASN A 15 5.54 6.28 28.03
CA ASN A 15 4.49 6.87 27.19
C ASN A 15 3.73 5.85 26.34
N ILE A 16 3.81 4.56 26.67
CA ILE A 16 3.12 3.48 25.95
C ILE A 16 1.93 3.02 26.77
N GLU A 17 0.73 3.11 26.19
CA GLU A 17 -0.50 2.67 26.87
C GLU A 17 -0.59 1.15 26.97
N LYS A 18 -0.29 0.44 25.87
CA LYS A 18 -0.37 -1.03 25.77
C LYS A 18 0.37 -1.56 24.55
N PHE A 19 0.74 -2.83 24.62
CA PHE A 19 1.21 -3.61 23.48
C PHE A 19 0.15 -4.63 23.08
N ILE A 20 -0.18 -4.68 21.79
CA ILE A 20 -1.12 -5.65 21.23
C ILE A 20 -0.35 -6.45 20.19
N PRO A 21 -0.18 -7.78 20.37
CA PRO A 21 0.35 -8.64 19.33
C PRO A 21 -0.52 -8.57 18.08
N LEU A 22 0.12 -8.49 16.92
CA LEU A 22 -0.55 -8.47 15.64
C LEU A 22 -0.44 -9.85 14.98
N ILE A 23 -1.46 -10.29 14.25
CA ILE A 23 -1.37 -11.46 13.36
C ILE A 23 -0.12 -11.35 12.49
N THR A 24 0.59 -12.45 12.24
CA THR A 24 1.76 -12.41 11.35
C THR A 24 1.35 -12.31 9.88
N PRO A 25 2.20 -11.77 8.99
CA PRO A 25 1.94 -11.76 7.56
C PRO A 25 1.67 -13.16 6.97
N ALA A 26 2.35 -14.18 7.48
CA ALA A 26 2.20 -15.56 7.03
C ALA A 26 0.84 -16.15 7.42
N GLU A 27 0.39 -15.92 8.66
CA GLU A 27 -0.94 -16.34 9.12
C GLU A 27 -2.04 -15.64 8.31
N LEU A 28 -1.94 -14.31 8.11
CA LEU A 28 -2.93 -13.58 7.33
C LEU A 28 -2.99 -14.07 5.87
N LYS A 29 -1.84 -14.35 5.25
CA LYS A 29 -1.77 -14.91 3.89
C LYS A 29 -2.29 -16.34 3.82
N SER A 30 -2.20 -17.10 4.90
CA SER A 30 -2.79 -18.44 4.99
C SER A 30 -4.31 -18.39 5.15
N GLU A 31 -4.84 -17.42 5.92
CA GLU A 31 -6.29 -17.20 6.06
C GLU A 31 -6.91 -16.69 4.75
N LEU A 32 -6.20 -15.81 4.03
CA LEU A 32 -6.64 -15.16 2.80
C LEU A 32 -5.59 -15.39 1.69
N PRO A 33 -5.57 -16.60 1.10
CA PRO A 33 -4.56 -16.97 0.11
C PRO A 33 -4.74 -16.20 -1.20
N LEU A 34 -3.62 -15.95 -1.88
CA LEU A 34 -3.61 -15.39 -3.23
C LEU A 34 -4.22 -16.40 -4.20
N SER A 35 -5.33 -16.04 -4.84
CA SER A 35 -5.94 -16.86 -5.89
C SER A 35 -5.16 -16.75 -7.22
N ASN A 36 -5.33 -17.73 -8.10
CA ASN A 36 -4.68 -17.72 -9.42
C ASN A 36 -5.12 -16.52 -10.27
N ASP A 37 -6.40 -16.13 -10.18
CA ASP A 37 -6.92 -14.97 -10.93
C ASP A 37 -6.30 -13.67 -10.40
N ALA A 38 -6.26 -13.50 -9.07
CA ALA A 38 -5.60 -12.35 -8.47
C ALA A 38 -4.10 -12.31 -8.83
N TYR A 39 -3.40 -13.44 -8.75
CA TYR A 39 -2.00 -13.56 -9.16
C TYR A 39 -1.78 -13.09 -10.59
N ASN A 40 -2.61 -13.57 -11.53
CA ASN A 40 -2.50 -13.21 -12.95
C ASN A 40 -2.77 -11.72 -13.18
N THR A 41 -3.77 -11.14 -12.50
CA THR A 41 -4.07 -9.71 -12.57
C THR A 41 -2.90 -8.88 -12.07
N VAL A 42 -2.33 -9.22 -10.91
CA VAL A 42 -1.20 -8.48 -10.33
C VAL A 42 0.02 -8.55 -11.24
N LEU A 43 0.38 -9.76 -11.70
CA LEU A 43 1.53 -9.98 -12.57
C LEU A 43 1.39 -9.24 -13.90
N LYS A 44 0.24 -9.39 -14.56
CA LYS A 44 -0.07 -8.65 -15.80
C LYS A 44 -0.02 -7.15 -15.55
N GLY A 45 -0.56 -6.67 -14.44
CA GLY A 45 -0.55 -5.25 -14.09
C GLY A 45 0.87 -4.71 -13.92
N ARG A 46 1.73 -5.40 -13.18
CA ARG A 46 3.13 -5.01 -13.00
C ARG A 46 3.89 -4.97 -14.33
N ASN A 47 3.75 -6.02 -15.15
CA ASN A 47 4.42 -6.09 -16.44
C ASN A 47 3.94 -5.00 -17.39
N THR A 48 2.62 -4.78 -17.47
CA THR A 48 2.04 -3.74 -18.33
C THR A 48 2.51 -2.35 -17.93
N ILE A 49 2.55 -2.04 -16.64
CA ILE A 49 3.03 -0.74 -16.15
C ILE A 49 4.51 -0.57 -16.46
N GLN A 50 5.34 -1.61 -16.28
CA GLN A 50 6.75 -1.57 -16.68
C GLN A 50 6.92 -1.33 -18.17
N ASP A 51 6.16 -2.04 -19.02
CA ASP A 51 6.23 -1.86 -20.47
C ASP A 51 5.79 -0.45 -20.91
N ILE A 52 4.81 0.16 -20.23
CA ILE A 52 4.42 1.55 -20.47
C ILE A 52 5.54 2.52 -20.05
N LEU A 53 6.15 2.31 -18.86
CA LEU A 53 7.24 3.15 -18.37
C LEU A 53 8.51 3.03 -19.23
N ASP A 54 8.78 1.85 -19.80
CA ASP A 54 9.85 1.59 -20.76
C ASP A 54 9.52 2.08 -22.18
N GLY A 55 8.27 2.52 -22.42
CA GLY A 55 7.79 2.96 -23.72
C GLY A 55 7.64 1.84 -24.76
N LYS A 56 7.60 0.56 -24.34
CA LYS A 56 7.29 -0.60 -25.19
C LYS A 56 5.79 -0.66 -25.50
N ASP A 57 4.97 -0.36 -24.49
CA ASP A 57 3.54 -0.11 -24.63
C ASP A 57 3.32 1.41 -24.72
N LYS A 58 2.49 1.86 -25.67
CA LYS A 58 2.24 3.29 -25.94
C LYS A 58 0.99 3.83 -25.24
N ARG A 59 0.27 2.99 -24.49
CA ARG A 59 -0.89 3.39 -23.70
C ARG A 59 -0.47 4.28 -22.53
N LEU A 60 -1.42 5.03 -22.01
CA LEU A 60 -1.27 5.73 -20.73
C LEU A 60 -1.80 4.83 -19.62
N PHE A 61 -1.02 4.60 -18.55
CA PHE A 61 -1.62 4.02 -17.35
C PHE A 61 -2.22 5.13 -16.48
N VAL A 62 -3.40 4.86 -15.91
CA VAL A 62 -4.14 5.82 -15.10
C VAL A 62 -4.48 5.19 -13.76
N VAL A 63 -3.95 5.79 -12.69
CA VAL A 63 -4.32 5.44 -11.31
C VAL A 63 -5.53 6.27 -10.90
N ILE A 64 -6.69 5.64 -10.75
CA ILE A 64 -7.97 6.33 -10.48
C ILE A 64 -8.82 5.58 -9.46
N GLY A 65 -9.49 6.34 -8.58
CA GLY A 65 -10.35 5.79 -7.54
C GLY A 65 -10.54 6.74 -6.37
N PRO A 66 -11.21 6.29 -5.30
CA PRO A 66 -11.45 7.09 -4.10
C PRO A 66 -10.15 7.61 -3.46
N CYS A 67 -10.24 8.74 -2.75
CA CYS A 67 -9.05 9.30 -2.08
C CYS A 67 -8.52 8.34 -0.99
N SER A 68 -9.43 7.71 -0.25
CA SER A 68 -9.19 6.63 0.70
C SER A 68 -10.43 5.73 0.80
N ILE A 69 -10.23 4.43 0.92
CA ILE A 69 -11.29 3.44 1.11
C ILE A 69 -11.73 3.45 2.57
N HIS A 70 -13.03 3.66 2.81
CA HIS A 70 -13.67 3.58 4.13
C HIS A 70 -14.92 2.67 4.12
N ASP A 71 -15.52 2.45 2.94
CA ASP A 71 -16.67 1.56 2.74
C ASP A 71 -16.34 0.50 1.68
N ILE A 72 -16.36 -0.77 2.09
CA ILE A 72 -16.06 -1.93 1.26
C ILE A 72 -17.12 -2.16 0.17
N LYS A 73 -18.40 -1.93 0.48
CA LYS A 73 -19.48 -2.11 -0.49
C LYS A 73 -19.36 -1.08 -1.60
N ALA A 74 -19.15 0.18 -1.23
CA ALA A 74 -18.92 1.26 -2.19
C ALA A 74 -17.64 1.02 -3.03
N ALA A 75 -16.59 0.47 -2.43
CA ALA A 75 -15.37 0.11 -3.16
C ALA A 75 -15.63 -0.97 -4.22
N HIS A 76 -16.40 -2.02 -3.90
CA HIS A 76 -16.78 -3.04 -4.88
C HIS A 76 -17.66 -2.48 -5.99
N GLU A 77 -18.67 -1.67 -5.66
CA GLU A 77 -19.55 -1.05 -6.65
C GLU A 77 -18.75 -0.15 -7.61
N TYR A 78 -17.81 0.62 -7.07
CA TYR A 78 -16.91 1.43 -7.88
C TYR A 78 -16.05 0.55 -8.81
N ALA A 79 -15.51 -0.54 -8.29
CA ALA A 79 -14.69 -1.48 -9.06
C ALA A 79 -15.47 -2.15 -10.19
N ASP A 80 -16.73 -2.53 -9.96
CA ASP A 80 -17.58 -3.14 -10.99
C ASP A 80 -17.79 -2.19 -12.17
N ARG A 81 -18.07 -0.92 -11.88
CA ARG A 81 -18.20 0.12 -12.92
C ARG A 81 -16.87 0.39 -13.61
N LEU A 82 -15.78 0.45 -12.84
CA LEU A 82 -14.44 0.73 -13.38
C LEU A 82 -13.93 -0.41 -14.25
N ALA A 83 -14.26 -1.67 -13.94
CA ALA A 83 -13.88 -2.83 -14.74
C ALA A 83 -14.53 -2.81 -16.13
N VAL A 84 -15.82 -2.43 -16.21
CA VAL A 84 -16.51 -2.24 -17.50
C VAL A 84 -15.82 -1.15 -18.32
N LEU A 85 -15.59 0.03 -17.71
CA LEU A 85 -14.91 1.13 -18.39
C LEU A 85 -13.50 0.76 -18.83
N ALA A 86 -12.73 0.11 -17.96
CA ALA A 86 -11.36 -0.31 -18.24
C ALA A 86 -11.29 -1.22 -19.46
N LYS A 87 -12.31 -2.08 -19.67
CA LYS A 87 -12.41 -2.92 -20.85
C LYS A 87 -12.73 -2.13 -22.12
N GLU A 88 -13.62 -1.14 -22.04
CA GLU A 88 -14.01 -0.31 -23.19
C GLU A 88 -12.85 0.54 -23.73
N ILE A 89 -11.90 0.94 -22.88
CA ILE A 89 -10.80 1.85 -23.24
C ILE A 89 -9.42 1.15 -23.27
N GLU A 90 -9.38 -0.18 -23.19
CA GLU A 90 -8.13 -0.94 -22.96
C GLU A 90 -7.07 -0.76 -24.04
N ASP A 91 -7.47 -0.40 -25.27
CA ASP A 91 -6.56 -0.16 -26.39
C ASP A 91 -5.73 1.12 -26.22
N SER A 92 -6.18 2.06 -25.39
CA SER A 92 -5.54 3.38 -25.22
C SER A 92 -5.11 3.66 -23.78
N ILE A 93 -5.84 3.14 -22.79
CA ILE A 93 -5.62 3.42 -21.38
C ILE A 93 -5.53 2.11 -20.59
N PHE A 94 -4.48 1.99 -19.78
CA PHE A 94 -4.35 0.92 -18.80
C PHE A 94 -4.81 1.41 -17.43
N VAL A 95 -6.00 1.00 -17.01
CA VAL A 95 -6.59 1.45 -15.73
C VAL A 95 -6.02 0.66 -14.55
N VAL A 96 -5.63 1.39 -13.50
CA VAL A 96 -5.24 0.84 -12.20
C VAL A 96 -6.12 1.48 -11.13
N MET A 97 -6.84 0.66 -10.36
CA MET A 97 -7.72 1.18 -9.32
C MET A 97 -6.89 1.71 -8.15
N ARG A 98 -7.16 2.94 -7.73
CA ARG A 98 -6.62 3.53 -6.51
C ARG A 98 -7.33 2.94 -5.28
N VAL A 99 -6.59 2.18 -4.48
CA VAL A 99 -7.06 1.49 -3.26
C VAL A 99 -6.17 1.92 -2.09
N TYR A 100 -6.36 3.16 -1.64
CA TYR A 100 -5.56 3.72 -0.53
C TYR A 100 -6.34 3.53 0.76
N PHE A 101 -5.75 2.93 1.78
CA PHE A 101 -6.46 2.70 3.05
C PHE A 101 -6.39 3.91 3.99
N GLU A 102 -5.41 4.78 3.80
CA GLU A 102 -5.12 5.86 4.74
C GLU A 102 -4.76 7.15 4.02
N LYS A 103 -4.84 8.25 4.75
CA LYS A 103 -4.39 9.57 4.31
C LYS A 103 -3.48 10.13 5.39
N PRO A 104 -2.19 10.40 5.12
CA PRO A 104 -1.31 11.05 6.07
C PRO A 104 -1.84 12.44 6.45
N ARG A 105 -1.93 12.72 7.76
CA ARG A 105 -2.50 13.95 8.32
C ARG A 105 -1.60 14.51 9.41
N THR A 106 -1.50 15.83 9.48
CA THR A 106 -0.85 16.58 10.57
C THR A 106 -1.82 17.00 11.67
N THR A 107 -3.13 16.81 11.45
CA THR A 107 -4.20 17.12 12.41
C THR A 107 -4.88 15.84 12.90
N VAL A 108 -5.58 15.93 14.04
CA VAL A 108 -6.41 14.84 14.57
C VAL A 108 -7.57 14.56 13.61
N GLY A 109 -7.86 13.27 13.43
CA GLY A 109 -8.91 12.76 12.54
C GLY A 109 -8.71 11.29 12.24
N TRP A 110 -9.67 10.68 11.56
CA TRP A 110 -9.67 9.27 11.19
C TRP A 110 -8.35 8.84 10.53
N LYS A 111 -7.80 7.71 11.01
CA LYS A 111 -6.45 7.22 10.68
C LYS A 111 -6.40 6.29 9.48
N GLY A 112 -7.56 5.95 8.90
CA GLY A 112 -7.65 5.07 7.76
C GLY A 112 -8.23 3.72 8.13
N MET A 113 -8.58 2.93 7.12
CA MET A 113 -9.33 1.69 7.28
C MET A 113 -8.51 0.57 7.91
N ILE A 114 -7.19 0.53 7.66
CA ILE A 114 -6.35 -0.45 8.33
C ILE A 114 -6.25 -0.12 9.82
N ASN A 115 -5.97 1.15 10.15
CA ASN A 115 -5.84 1.56 11.55
C ASN A 115 -7.15 1.56 12.33
N ASP A 116 -8.26 2.05 11.78
CA ASP A 116 -9.55 2.19 12.47
C ASP A 116 -10.72 1.81 11.53
N PRO A 117 -10.95 0.51 11.29
CA PRO A 117 -11.90 0.02 10.29
C PRO A 117 -13.37 0.36 10.61
N ASP A 118 -13.70 0.54 11.90
CA ASP A 118 -15.06 0.84 12.36
C ASP A 118 -15.34 2.34 12.50
N MET A 119 -14.35 3.19 12.22
CA MET A 119 -14.45 4.65 12.31
C MET A 119 -14.93 5.13 13.70
N ASN A 120 -14.51 4.43 14.75
CA ASN A 120 -14.97 4.65 16.13
C ASN A 120 -13.81 4.72 17.13
N ASP A 121 -12.57 4.95 16.65
CA ASP A 121 -11.35 5.03 17.44
C ASP A 121 -11.04 3.76 18.27
N SER A 122 -11.55 2.59 17.84
CA SER A 122 -11.24 1.30 18.48
C SER A 122 -9.84 0.77 18.17
N PHE A 123 -9.28 1.21 17.03
CA PHE A 123 -7.99 0.78 16.51
C PHE A 123 -7.83 -0.74 16.33
N ASP A 124 -8.87 -1.41 15.83
CA ASP A 124 -8.81 -2.84 15.50
C ASP A 124 -8.01 -3.09 14.20
N ILE A 125 -6.68 -2.99 14.31
CA ILE A 125 -5.75 -3.13 13.18
C ILE A 125 -5.83 -4.53 12.56
N GLU A 126 -6.04 -5.58 13.36
CA GLU A 126 -6.11 -6.95 12.87
C GLU A 126 -7.33 -7.15 11.95
N LYS A 127 -8.48 -6.62 12.35
CA LYS A 127 -9.68 -6.53 11.49
C LYS A 127 -9.44 -5.68 10.26
N GLY A 128 -8.75 -4.55 10.42
CA GLY A 128 -8.38 -3.66 9.32
C GLY A 128 -7.53 -4.35 8.26
N LEU A 129 -6.52 -5.11 8.66
CA LEU A 129 -5.64 -5.88 7.77
C LEU A 129 -6.40 -6.98 7.02
N ARG A 130 -7.26 -7.76 7.71
CA ARG A 130 -8.12 -8.76 7.06
C ARG A 130 -9.03 -8.13 6.02
N THR A 131 -9.65 -7.01 6.39
CA THR A 131 -10.57 -6.28 5.52
C THR A 131 -9.85 -5.73 4.29
N ALA A 132 -8.69 -5.09 4.47
CA ALA A 132 -7.87 -4.56 3.40
C ALA A 132 -7.39 -5.65 2.43
N ARG A 133 -6.87 -6.76 2.97
CA ARG A 133 -6.40 -7.89 2.15
C ARG A 133 -7.52 -8.55 1.38
N LYS A 134 -8.68 -8.80 2.03
CA LYS A 134 -9.84 -9.39 1.37
C LYS A 134 -10.35 -8.50 0.23
N LEU A 135 -10.46 -7.19 0.46
CA LEU A 135 -10.83 -6.25 -0.60
C LEU A 135 -9.87 -6.34 -1.78
N LEU A 136 -8.56 -6.29 -1.54
CA LEU A 136 -7.56 -6.34 -2.60
C LEU A 136 -7.60 -7.67 -3.39
N LEU A 137 -7.84 -8.80 -2.73
CA LEU A 137 -8.06 -10.09 -3.39
C LEU A 137 -9.24 -10.00 -4.35
N ASP A 138 -10.40 -9.61 -3.83
CA ASP A 138 -11.65 -9.53 -4.58
C ASP A 138 -11.55 -8.57 -5.78
N LEU A 139 -10.85 -7.44 -5.62
CA LEU A 139 -10.62 -6.48 -6.70
C LEU A 139 -9.72 -7.05 -7.81
N ASN A 140 -8.64 -7.74 -7.44
CA ASN A 140 -7.76 -8.38 -8.41
C ASN A 140 -8.43 -9.59 -9.09
N GLU A 141 -9.31 -10.31 -8.41
CA GLU A 141 -10.13 -11.40 -9.00
C GLU A 141 -11.12 -10.88 -10.05
N LYS A 142 -11.56 -9.62 -9.94
CA LYS A 142 -12.33 -8.93 -10.98
C LYS A 142 -11.48 -8.49 -12.19
N GLY A 143 -10.19 -8.81 -12.22
CA GLY A 143 -9.28 -8.41 -13.28
C GLY A 143 -8.77 -6.97 -13.17
N LEU A 144 -8.98 -6.31 -12.02
CA LEU A 144 -8.65 -4.90 -11.84
C LEU A 144 -7.37 -4.74 -11.00
N PRO A 145 -6.24 -4.32 -11.59
CA PRO A 145 -5.00 -4.14 -10.85
C PRO A 145 -5.12 -2.99 -9.84
N CYS A 146 -4.53 -3.15 -8.67
CA CYS A 146 -4.67 -2.21 -7.57
C CYS A 146 -3.39 -1.38 -7.32
N ALA A 147 -3.58 -0.13 -6.93
CA ALA A 147 -2.55 0.81 -6.53
C ALA A 147 -2.75 1.29 -5.09
N THR A 148 -1.68 1.39 -4.30
CA THR A 148 -1.72 1.93 -2.93
C THR A 148 -0.59 2.93 -2.67
N GLU A 149 -0.59 3.59 -1.52
CA GLU A 149 0.52 4.41 -1.00
C GLU A 149 1.21 3.63 0.12
N ALA A 150 2.53 3.43 0.02
CA ALA A 150 3.30 2.75 1.04
C ALA A 150 3.73 3.76 2.13
N LEU A 151 3.11 3.65 3.30
CA LEU A 151 3.22 4.63 4.40
C LEU A 151 4.16 4.22 5.53
N ASP A 152 4.45 2.91 5.63
CA ASP A 152 5.31 2.32 6.65
C ASP A 152 5.93 1.02 6.10
N PRO A 153 7.05 0.53 6.68
CA PRO A 153 7.76 -0.64 6.15
C PRO A 153 7.10 -1.99 6.48
N ASN A 154 6.12 -2.04 7.40
CA ASN A 154 5.53 -3.30 7.88
C ASN A 154 4.29 -3.69 7.06
N THR A 155 3.39 -2.73 6.79
CA THR A 155 2.15 -2.97 6.04
C THR A 155 2.36 -3.69 4.70
N PRO A 156 3.41 -3.40 3.90
CA PRO A 156 3.69 -4.13 2.67
C PRO A 156 3.78 -5.65 2.86
N GLN A 157 4.28 -6.15 4.00
CA GLN A 157 4.37 -7.59 4.24
C GLN A 157 3.00 -8.29 4.19
N TYR A 158 1.92 -7.58 4.53
CA TYR A 158 0.57 -8.12 4.60
C TYR A 158 -0.19 -8.09 3.27
N ILE A 159 0.09 -7.11 2.39
CA ILE A 159 -0.76 -6.83 1.22
C ILE A 159 -0.02 -6.59 -0.10
N GLN A 160 1.31 -6.43 -0.09
CA GLN A 160 2.05 -6.01 -1.29
C GLN A 160 2.00 -7.03 -2.43
N ASP A 161 1.73 -8.31 -2.14
CA ASP A 161 1.49 -9.35 -3.14
C ASP A 161 0.24 -9.09 -4.01
N LEU A 162 -0.62 -8.14 -3.61
CA LEU A 162 -1.86 -7.76 -4.31
C LEU A 162 -1.78 -6.39 -4.99
N ILE A 163 -0.60 -5.77 -5.01
CA ILE A 163 -0.39 -4.41 -5.52
C ILE A 163 0.39 -4.44 -6.84
N SER A 164 -0.14 -3.74 -7.85
CA SER A 164 0.49 -3.58 -9.16
C SER A 164 1.30 -2.28 -9.28
N TRP A 165 1.03 -1.28 -8.44
CA TRP A 165 1.78 -0.02 -8.39
C TRP A 165 1.72 0.63 -6.99
N SER A 166 2.83 1.20 -6.55
CA SER A 166 2.89 1.90 -5.26
C SER A 166 3.27 3.37 -5.43
N ALA A 167 2.65 4.24 -4.64
CA ALA A 167 3.11 5.62 -4.46
C ALA A 167 3.94 5.77 -3.19
N ILE A 168 4.91 6.68 -3.25
CA ILE A 168 5.52 7.31 -2.07
C ILE A 168 5.08 8.78 -2.03
N GLY A 169 4.57 9.17 -0.86
CA GLY A 169 3.95 10.47 -0.63
C GLY A 169 4.94 11.62 -0.62
N ALA A 170 4.47 12.83 -0.92
CA ALA A 170 5.30 14.04 -0.90
C ALA A 170 5.98 14.31 0.45
N ARG A 171 5.40 13.82 1.56
CA ARG A 171 5.94 13.94 2.92
C ARG A 171 6.94 12.84 3.27
N THR A 172 7.02 11.78 2.48
CA THR A 172 7.85 10.60 2.73
C THR A 172 8.87 10.33 1.63
N THR A 173 8.81 11.01 0.49
CA THR A 173 9.81 10.92 -0.60
C THR A 173 11.24 11.18 -0.11
N GLU A 174 11.44 12.13 0.81
CA GLU A 174 12.77 12.41 1.38
C GLU A 174 13.20 11.42 2.47
N SER A 175 12.27 10.66 3.04
CA SER A 175 12.55 9.71 4.12
C SER A 175 13.46 8.59 3.61
N GLN A 176 14.55 8.33 4.33
CA GLN A 176 15.48 7.25 4.00
C GLN A 176 14.80 5.88 4.09
N THR A 177 14.10 5.59 5.21
CA THR A 177 13.37 4.33 5.40
C THR A 177 12.38 4.04 4.27
N HIS A 178 11.68 5.06 3.77
CA HIS A 178 10.75 4.88 2.66
C HIS A 178 11.46 4.59 1.34
N ARG A 179 12.62 5.19 1.09
CA ARG A 179 13.44 4.90 -0.09
C ARG A 179 14.03 3.49 -0.03
N GLU A 180 14.58 3.09 1.12
CA GLU A 180 15.11 1.74 1.35
C GLU A 180 14.01 0.69 1.19
N MET A 181 12.85 0.88 1.83
CA MET A 181 11.67 0.03 1.63
C MET A 181 11.28 -0.05 0.14
N SER A 182 11.23 1.10 -0.55
CA SER A 182 10.83 1.17 -1.96
C SER A 182 11.77 0.40 -2.89
N SER A 183 13.05 0.27 -2.55
CA SER A 183 14.01 -0.55 -3.31
C SER A 183 13.68 -2.05 -3.28
N GLY A 184 12.92 -2.51 -2.27
CA GLY A 184 12.48 -3.89 -2.11
C GLY A 184 11.03 -4.16 -2.55
N LEU A 185 10.26 -3.14 -2.95
CA LEU A 185 8.88 -3.34 -3.39
C LEU A 185 8.85 -4.06 -4.74
N SER A 186 8.01 -5.10 -4.85
CA SER A 186 7.94 -5.93 -6.05
C SER A 186 7.20 -5.31 -7.25
N CYS A 187 6.71 -4.08 -7.11
CA CYS A 187 5.97 -3.38 -8.16
C CYS A 187 6.66 -2.05 -8.52
N PRO A 188 6.36 -1.46 -9.68
CA PRO A 188 6.79 -0.10 -9.98
C PRO A 188 6.35 0.89 -8.90
N VAL A 189 7.21 1.86 -8.60
CA VAL A 189 7.01 2.85 -7.54
C VAL A 189 7.07 4.26 -8.12
N GLY A 190 6.09 5.09 -7.79
CA GLY A 190 6.08 6.52 -8.12
C GLY A 190 6.40 7.39 -6.89
N PHE A 191 7.39 8.27 -7.01
CA PHE A 191 7.71 9.26 -5.98
C PHE A 191 7.07 10.60 -6.31
N LYS A 192 6.23 11.13 -5.39
CA LYS A 192 5.70 12.50 -5.53
C LYS A 192 6.82 13.52 -5.31
N ASN A 193 6.74 14.66 -6.00
CA ASN A 193 7.57 15.83 -5.70
C ASN A 193 7.32 16.35 -4.27
N GLY A 194 8.24 17.19 -3.77
CA GLY A 194 8.13 17.80 -2.44
C GLY A 194 6.88 18.65 -2.29
N THR A 195 6.42 18.86 -1.06
CA THR A 195 5.22 19.68 -0.78
C THR A 195 5.38 21.14 -1.20
N ASP A 196 6.61 21.60 -1.41
CA ASP A 196 7.00 22.90 -1.95
C ASP A 196 6.98 22.96 -3.50
N GLY A 197 6.72 21.84 -4.18
CA GLY A 197 6.75 21.72 -5.63
C GLY A 197 8.11 21.25 -6.20
N GLY A 198 9.14 21.10 -5.37
CA GLY A 198 10.48 20.74 -5.82
C GLY A 198 10.57 19.30 -6.33
N MET A 199 11.16 19.09 -7.51
CA MET A 199 11.35 17.75 -8.09
C MET A 199 12.62 17.04 -7.62
N THR A 200 13.61 17.78 -7.11
CA THR A 200 14.92 17.25 -6.71
C THR A 200 14.79 16.06 -5.75
N VAL A 201 13.85 16.15 -4.81
CA VAL A 201 13.60 15.10 -3.81
C VAL A 201 13.16 13.78 -4.45
N ALA A 202 12.29 13.86 -5.46
CA ALA A 202 11.80 12.69 -6.19
C ALA A 202 12.89 12.10 -7.10
N VAL A 203 13.70 12.95 -7.75
CA VAL A 203 14.85 12.50 -8.55
C VAL A 203 15.88 11.78 -7.69
N ASN A 204 16.23 12.34 -6.53
CA ASN A 204 17.16 11.73 -5.58
C ASN A 204 16.61 10.40 -5.05
N ALA A 205 15.30 10.31 -4.80
CA ALA A 205 14.66 9.06 -4.41
C ALA A 205 14.78 7.99 -5.52
N MET A 206 14.46 8.33 -6.76
CA MET A 206 14.60 7.43 -7.91
C MET A 206 16.05 6.98 -8.16
N GLN A 207 17.04 7.81 -7.82
CA GLN A 207 18.44 7.40 -7.87
C GLN A 207 18.80 6.46 -6.72
N ALA A 208 18.38 6.77 -5.49
CA ALA A 208 18.68 5.97 -4.31
C ALA A 208 18.14 4.53 -4.42
N VAL A 209 16.90 4.37 -4.91
CA VAL A 209 16.25 3.04 -4.97
C VAL A 209 16.80 2.10 -6.04
N LYS A 210 17.76 2.55 -6.86
CA LYS A 210 18.46 1.67 -7.82
C LYS A 210 19.52 0.81 -7.16
N GLU A 211 19.96 1.18 -5.97
CA GLU A 211 21.00 0.46 -5.21
C GLU A 211 20.36 -0.53 -4.24
N GLY A 212 21.15 -1.52 -3.79
CA GLY A 212 20.73 -2.45 -2.74
C GLY A 212 20.76 -1.78 -1.36
N HIS A 213 19.71 -2.01 -0.56
CA HIS A 213 19.57 -1.46 0.80
C HIS A 213 19.24 -2.54 1.82
N SER A 214 19.32 -2.17 3.10
CA SER A 214 18.81 -2.97 4.23
C SER A 214 18.02 -2.03 5.13
N PHE A 215 16.83 -2.46 5.57
CA PHE A 215 15.95 -1.68 6.42
C PHE A 215 15.25 -2.59 7.43
N LEU A 216 14.75 -1.99 8.51
CA LEU A 216 13.94 -2.68 9.51
C LEU A 216 12.46 -2.62 9.08
N GLY A 217 11.79 -3.76 9.04
CA GLY A 217 10.38 -3.92 8.66
C GLY A 217 9.97 -5.38 8.51
#